data_AF-A0A6P8FIC6-F1
#
_entry.id   AF-A0A6P8FIC6-F1
#
_cell.length_a   1.000
_cell.length_b   1.000
_cell.length_c   1.000
_cell.angle_alpha   90.00
_cell.angle_beta   90.00
_cell.angle_gamma   90.00
#
_symmetry.space_group_name_H-M   'P 1'
#
loop_
_entity.id
_entity.type
_entity.pdbx_description
1 polymer ?
#
loop_
_entity_poly.entity_id
_entity_poly.type
_entity_poly.pdbx_seq_one_letter_code
_entity_poly.pdbx_strand_id
1 'polypeptide(L)'
;MLASAHGRWTAPRCWGSLVLLCGLLCCVAVVDGCPHKCSCSGSHVDCQGQGFKNVPRGIPRNAERVDLDRNNITRITKVDFSGLKNLRVL
;
A
#
# COMPACT_ATOMS: atom_id res chain seq x y z
N MET A 1 -6.27 -11.02 50.75
CA MET A 1 -4.80 -10.87 50.82
C MET A 1 -4.18 -12.08 50.14
N LEU A 2 -3.21 -11.85 49.26
CA LEU A 2 -2.69 -12.75 48.21
C LEU A 2 -1.92 -14.00 48.70
N ALA A 3 -1.94 -15.06 47.88
CA ALA A 3 -0.75 -15.76 47.34
C ALA A 3 -1.23 -16.95 46.45
N SER A 4 -1.31 -16.79 45.13
CA SER A 4 -0.27 -17.18 44.13
C SER A 4 0.21 -18.64 44.22
N ALA A 5 -0.54 -19.55 43.59
CA ALA A 5 -0.02 -20.84 43.15
C ALA A 5 0.27 -20.77 41.64
N HIS A 6 1.52 -20.44 41.31
CA HIS A 6 2.04 -20.53 39.94
C HIS A 6 2.22 -22.01 39.56
N GLY A 7 1.13 -22.67 39.19
CA GLY A 7 1.14 -23.95 38.48
C GLY A 7 1.86 -23.77 37.15
N ARG A 8 2.99 -24.47 37.02
CA ARG A 8 3.96 -24.32 35.95
C ARG A 8 3.44 -24.99 34.67
N TRP A 9 2.74 -24.24 33.83
CA TRP A 9 2.42 -24.67 32.48
C TRP A 9 3.72 -24.74 31.67
N THR A 10 4.29 -25.93 31.52
CA THR A 10 5.41 -26.18 30.62
C THR A 10 4.90 -26.03 29.19
N ALA A 11 4.97 -24.81 28.66
CA ALA A 11 4.67 -24.53 27.26
C ALA A 11 5.65 -25.37 26.40
N PRO A 12 5.16 -26.22 25.47
CA PRO A 12 6.04 -26.94 24.57
C PRO A 12 6.82 -25.91 23.75
N ARG A 13 8.16 -26.06 23.68
CA ARG A 13 9.08 -25.19 22.92
C ARG A 13 8.66 -24.99 21.45
N CYS A 14 7.77 -25.83 20.93
CA CYS A 14 7.22 -25.75 19.58
C CYS A 14 6.16 -24.66 19.40
N TRP A 15 5.50 -24.18 20.47
CA TRP A 15 4.48 -23.12 20.36
C TRP A 15 5.11 -21.79 19.96
N GLY A 16 6.29 -21.47 20.51
CA GLY A 16 7.05 -20.27 20.14
C GLY A 16 7.50 -20.31 18.67
N SER A 17 7.92 -21.48 18.18
CA SER A 17 8.37 -21.69 16.81
C SER A 17 7.24 -21.54 15.78
N LEU A 18 6.02 -21.98 16.12
CA LEU A 18 4.86 -21.92 15.21
C LEU A 18 4.32 -20.49 15.03
N VAL A 19 4.35 -19.68 16.09
CA VAL A 19 3.93 -18.26 16.06
C VAL A 19 4.96 -17.41 15.31
N LEU A 20 6.26 -17.69 15.48
CA LEU A 20 7.34 -17.02 14.74
C LEU A 20 7.27 -17.29 13.23
N LEU A 21 6.90 -18.51 12.82
CA LEU A 21 6.75 -18.85 11.40
C LEU A 21 5.53 -18.17 10.75
N CYS A 22 4.43 -18.00 11.49
CA CYS A 22 3.21 -17.36 10.99
C CYS A 22 3.35 -15.83 10.89
N GLY A 23 4.07 -15.20 11.83
CA GLY A 23 4.36 -13.76 11.79
C GLY A 23 5.28 -13.35 10.63
N LEU A 24 6.14 -14.26 10.17
CA LEU A 24 7.04 -14.03 9.02
C LEU A 24 6.29 -14.03 7.67
N LEU A 25 5.05 -14.55 7.62
CA LEU A 25 4.22 -14.57 6.42
C LEU A 25 3.36 -13.31 6.24
N CYS A 26 3.44 -12.35 7.16
CA CYS A 26 2.89 -11.00 7.00
C CYS A 26 3.95 -10.05 6.46
N CYS A 27 4.56 -10.37 5.31
CA CYS A 27 5.26 -9.38 4.51
C CYS A 27 4.26 -8.27 4.20
N VAL A 28 4.28 -7.24 5.02
CA VAL A 28 3.41 -6.07 4.96
C VAL A 28 3.66 -5.42 3.61
N ALA A 29 2.87 -5.79 2.62
CA ALA A 29 2.67 -4.95 1.45
C ALA A 29 1.93 -3.73 1.98
N VAL A 30 2.69 -2.72 2.40
CA VAL A 30 2.17 -1.37 2.56
C VAL A 30 1.84 -0.93 1.13
N VAL A 31 0.67 -1.33 0.65
CA VAL A 31 0.08 -0.73 -0.53
C VAL A 31 -0.29 0.68 -0.08
N ASP A 32 0.60 1.64 -0.35
CA ASP A 32 0.17 3.03 -0.56
C ASP A 32 -1.05 2.92 -1.49
N GLY A 33 -2.23 3.17 -0.92
CA GLY A 33 -3.48 2.66 -1.48
C GLY A 33 -3.70 3.16 -2.91
N CYS A 34 -4.16 2.28 -3.80
CA CYS A 34 -4.49 2.68 -5.16
C CYS A 34 -5.60 3.76 -5.15
N PRO A 35 -5.51 4.81 -5.99
CA PRO A 35 -6.55 5.83 -6.03
C PRO A 35 -7.91 5.24 -6.37
N HIS A 36 -8.96 5.82 -5.79
CA HIS A 36 -10.33 5.40 -6.08
C HIS A 36 -10.62 5.58 -7.58
N LYS A 37 -11.21 4.56 -8.21
CA LYS A 37 -11.45 4.44 -9.67
C LYS A 37 -10.24 4.11 -10.53
N CYS A 38 -9.05 3.94 -9.95
CA CYS A 38 -7.88 3.49 -10.68
C CYS A 38 -7.58 2.01 -10.40
N SER A 39 -6.85 1.37 -11.30
CA SER A 39 -6.30 0.03 -11.14
C SER A 39 -4.79 0.12 -10.99
N CYS A 40 -4.22 -0.54 -9.97
CA CYS A 40 -2.79 -0.52 -9.71
C CYS A 40 -2.20 -1.91 -9.82
N SER A 41 -1.11 -2.03 -10.58
CA SER A 41 -0.35 -3.28 -10.75
C SER A 41 1.13 -2.99 -10.53
N GLY A 42 1.64 -3.34 -9.35
CA GLY A 42 3.02 -3.02 -8.96
C GLY A 42 3.26 -1.52 -8.87
N SER A 43 4.10 -0.98 -9.76
CA SER A 43 4.41 0.45 -9.90
C SER A 43 3.60 1.16 -11.01
N HIS A 44 2.70 0.44 -11.68
CA HIS A 44 1.85 0.99 -12.74
C HIS A 44 0.46 1.34 -12.19
N VAL A 45 -0.03 2.54 -12.53
CA VAL A 45 -1.33 3.07 -12.10
C VAL A 45 -2.15 3.44 -13.33
N ASP A 46 -3.19 2.66 -13.62
CA ASP A 46 -4.11 2.90 -14.71
C ASP A 46 -5.35 3.65 -14.19
N CYS A 47 -5.52 4.88 -14.65
CA CYS A 47 -6.65 5.76 -14.33
C CYS A 47 -7.41 6.21 -15.60
N GLN A 48 -7.34 5.45 -16.69
CA GLN A 48 -7.90 5.87 -17.97
C GLN A 48 -9.44 5.95 -17.95
N GLY A 49 -10.02 6.95 -18.61
CA GLY A 49 -11.46 7.03 -18.86
C GLY A 49 -12.34 7.25 -17.62
N GLN A 50 -11.77 7.66 -16.49
CA GLN A 50 -12.49 7.81 -15.21
C GLN A 50 -13.19 9.16 -15.03
N GLY A 51 -13.05 10.06 -16.00
CA GLY A 51 -13.65 11.40 -15.97
C GLY A 51 -12.97 12.35 -14.97
N PHE A 52 -11.71 12.10 -14.62
CA PHE A 52 -10.95 12.99 -13.74
C PHE A 52 -10.84 14.38 -14.33
N LYS A 53 -11.12 15.42 -13.53
CA LYS A 53 -10.92 16.83 -13.89
C LYS A 53 -9.54 17.36 -13.50
N ASN A 54 -8.94 16.70 -12.51
CA ASN A 54 -7.63 16.98 -11.93
C ASN A 54 -6.93 15.65 -11.65
N VAL A 55 -5.61 15.67 -11.48
CA VAL A 55 -4.84 14.49 -11.07
C VAL A 55 -5.34 13.99 -9.71
N PRO A 56 -5.68 12.69 -9.55
CA PRO A 56 -6.16 12.15 -8.30
C PRO A 56 -5.08 12.17 -7.22
N ARG A 57 -5.48 12.49 -5.99
CA ARG A 57 -4.62 12.36 -4.82
C ARG A 57 -4.60 10.90 -4.37
N GLY A 58 -3.45 10.43 -3.89
CA GLY A 58 -3.27 9.03 -3.48
C GLY A 58 -2.64 8.15 -4.55
N ILE A 59 -1.94 8.72 -5.53
CA ILE A 59 -1.03 7.92 -6.36
C ILE A 59 0.11 7.42 -5.47
N PRO A 60 0.42 6.11 -5.48
CA PRO A 60 1.48 5.55 -4.65
C PRO A 60 2.84 6.17 -4.97
N ARG A 61 3.67 6.41 -3.95
CA ARG A 61 4.99 7.09 -4.12
C ARG A 61 6.00 6.29 -4.94
N ASN A 62 5.81 4.98 -5.00
CA ASN A 62 6.59 4.06 -5.84
C ASN A 62 6.01 3.92 -7.26
N ALA A 63 4.98 4.70 -7.64
CA ALA A 63 4.49 4.72 -9.00
C ALA A 63 5.59 5.17 -9.97
N GLU A 64 5.81 4.39 -11.01
CA GLU A 64 6.75 4.68 -12.10
C GLU A 64 6.02 5.08 -13.37
N ARG A 65 4.78 4.60 -13.53
CA ARG A 65 3.92 4.86 -14.68
C ARG A 65 2.51 5.18 -14.20
N VAL A 66 1.94 6.27 -14.69
CA VAL A 66 0.57 6.69 -14.35
C VAL A 66 -0.14 7.05 -15.64
N ASP A 67 -1.17 6.30 -16.01
CA ASP A 67 -1.93 6.54 -17.22
C ASP A 67 -3.20 7.34 -16.89
N LEU A 68 -3.26 8.59 -17.33
CA LEU A 68 -4.41 9.48 -17.13
C LEU A 68 -5.20 9.74 -18.42
N ASP A 69 -5.00 8.93 -19.45
CA ASP A 69 -5.63 9.11 -20.76
C ASP A 69 -7.16 9.08 -20.69
N ARG A 70 -7.79 9.74 -21.69
CA ARG A 70 -9.25 9.79 -21.85
C ARG A 70 -9.99 10.36 -20.62
N ASN A 71 -9.34 11.25 -19.87
CA ASN A 71 -9.95 12.03 -18.79
C ASN A 71 -10.21 13.49 -19.21
N ASN A 72 -10.87 14.25 -18.35
CA ASN A 72 -11.23 15.65 -18.58
C ASN A 72 -10.25 16.61 -17.88
N ILE A 73 -8.98 16.26 -17.83
CA ILE A 73 -7.95 17.04 -17.13
C ILE A 73 -7.52 18.19 -18.03
N THR A 74 -7.75 19.42 -17.57
CA THR A 74 -7.47 20.64 -18.36
C THR A 74 -6.17 21.31 -17.97
N ARG A 75 -5.65 21.04 -16.78
CA ARG A 75 -4.40 21.57 -16.26
C ARG A 75 -3.67 20.50 -15.48
N ILE A 76 -2.38 20.37 -15.77
CA ILE A 76 -1.46 19.50 -15.08
C ILE A 76 -0.29 20.37 -14.65
N THR A 77 0.04 20.34 -13.36
CA THR A 77 1.13 21.11 -12.78
C THR A 77 2.16 20.17 -12.15
N LYS A 78 3.39 20.67 -11.98
CA LYS A 78 4.45 19.90 -11.30
C LYS A 78 4.09 19.53 -9.85
N VAL A 79 3.21 20.31 -9.23
CA VAL A 79 2.76 20.08 -7.84
C VAL A 79 1.84 18.87 -7.75
N ASP A 80 1.09 18.54 -8.81
CA ASP A 80 0.17 17.41 -8.83
C ASP A 80 0.89 16.06 -8.72
N PHE A 81 2.14 15.99 -9.20
CA PHE A 81 3.01 14.82 -9.07
C PHE A 81 4.10 15.02 -8.00
N SER A 82 3.92 16.00 -7.12
CA SER A 82 4.87 16.21 -6.02
C SER A 82 4.91 14.98 -5.11
N GLY A 83 6.10 14.45 -4.88
CA GLY A 83 6.31 13.23 -4.11
C GLY A 83 6.40 11.94 -4.93
N LEU A 84 6.02 11.94 -6.21
CA LEU A 84 6.21 10.81 -7.13
C LEU A 84 7.63 10.83 -7.71
N LYS A 85 8.63 10.54 -6.87
CA LYS A 85 10.05 10.64 -7.26
C LYS A 85 10.48 9.62 -8.32
N ASN A 86 9.74 8.51 -8.43
CA ASN A 86 10.05 7.41 -9.34
C ASN A 86 9.26 7.49 -10.66
N LEU A 87 8.41 8.52 -10.84
CA LEU A 87 7.59 8.66 -12.03
C LEU A 87 8.48 8.92 -13.26
N ARG A 88 8.35 8.06 -14.26
CA ARG A 88 9.12 8.12 -15.52
C ARG A 88 8.22 8.32 -16.73
N VAL A 89 6.98 7.83 -16.67
CA VAL A 89 6.03 7.83 -17.78
C VAL A 89 4.67 8.33 -17.27
N LEU A 90 4.09 9.25 -18.04
CA LEU A 90 2.77 9.86 -17.83
C LEU A 90 2.02 9.86 -19.15
#